data_AF-A0A847YPD2-F1
#
_entry.id   AF-A0A847YPD2-F1
#
_cell.length_a   1.000
_cell.length_b   1.000
_cell.length_c   1.000
_cell.angle_alpha   90.00
_cell.angle_beta   90.00
_cell.angle_gamma   90.00
#
_symmetry.space_group_name_H-M   'P 1'
#
loop_
_entity.id
_entity.type
_entity.pdbx_description
1 polymer ?
#
loop_
_entity_poly.entity_id
_entity_poly.type
_entity_poly.pdbx_seq_one_letter_code
_entity_poly.pdbx_strand_id
1 'polypeptide(L)' 'MSQHEFIQKVKNCLFEESSAVDAATVLNDLDGWDSLGRLSIVVMLHDEFYLTVDTKTLRACETIGDLLDLVRTKLDN' A
#
# COMPACT_ATOMS: atom_id res chain seq x y z
N MET A 1 -13.65 2.72 -1.04
CA MET A 1 -12.55 3.63 -1.41
C MET A 1 -12.16 3.41 -2.86
N SER A 2 -11.84 4.47 -3.60
CA SER A 2 -11.40 4.37 -5.01
C SER A 2 -9.90 4.06 -5.10
N GLN A 3 -9.46 3.46 -6.22
CA GLN A 3 -8.04 3.16 -6.46
C GLN A 3 -7.15 4.41 -6.33
N HIS A 4 -7.62 5.54 -6.87
CA HIS A 4 -6.90 6.80 -6.81
C HIS A 4 -6.67 7.28 -5.38
N GLU A 5 -7.70 7.18 -4.52
CA GLU A 5 -7.57 7.56 -3.09
C GLU A 5 -6.57 6.67 -2.35
N PHE A 6 -6.52 5.38 -2.68
CA PHE A 6 -5.54 4.44 -2.08
C PHE A 6 -4.13 4.84 -2.46
N ILE A 7 -3.88 5.09 -3.74
CA ILE A 7 -2.57 5.52 -4.24
C ILE A 7 -2.14 6.81 -3.53
N GLN A 8 -3.04 7.80 -3.39
CA GLN A 8 -2.71 9.03 -2.67
C GLN A 8 -2.37 8.79 -1.19
N LYS A 9 -3.11 7.92 -0.49
CA LYS A 9 -2.79 7.55 0.90
C LYS A 9 -1.44 6.84 1.00
N VAL A 10 -1.18 5.88 0.12
CA VAL A 10 0.10 5.16 0.04
C VAL A 10 1.25 6.15 -0.17
N LYS A 11 1.12 7.04 -1.15
CA LYS A 11 2.11 8.09 -1.39
C LYS A 11 2.36 8.95 -0.16
N ASN A 12 1.29 9.41 0.51
CA ASN A 12 1.42 10.21 1.72
C ASN A 12 2.10 9.43 2.87
N CYS A 13 1.81 8.13 3.04
CA CYS A 13 2.46 7.27 4.02
C CYS A 13 3.94 7.04 3.72
N LEU A 14 4.30 6.98 2.44
CA LEU A 14 5.65 6.75 1.94
C LEU A 14 6.42 8.06 1.73
N PHE A 15 5.81 9.22 1.97
CA PHE A 15 6.36 10.54 1.64
C PHE A 15 6.81 10.64 0.16
N GLU A 16 6.10 9.94 -0.71
CA GLU A 16 6.39 9.88 -2.14
C GLU A 16 5.74 11.06 -2.87
N GLU A 17 6.56 11.98 -3.36
CA GLU A 17 6.09 13.17 -4.08
C GLU A 17 5.87 12.92 -5.58
N SER A 18 6.35 11.79 -6.12
CA SER A 18 6.28 11.46 -7.54
C SER A 18 4.86 11.48 -8.09
N SER A 19 4.60 12.29 -9.11
CA SER A 19 3.30 12.37 -9.78
C SER A 19 3.01 11.18 -10.70
N ALA A 20 4.04 10.39 -11.04
CA ALA A 20 3.98 9.23 -11.94
C ALA A 20 3.73 7.90 -11.20
N VAL A 21 3.08 7.95 -10.05
CA VAL A 21 2.74 6.76 -9.26
C VAL A 21 1.34 6.29 -9.60
N ASP A 22 1.25 5.06 -10.10
CA ASP A 22 0.02 4.40 -10.54
C ASP A 22 -0.10 3.02 -9.88
N ALA A 23 -1.22 2.33 -10.08
CA ALA A 23 -1.41 0.98 -9.54
C ALA A 23 -0.38 -0.04 -10.08
N ALA A 24 0.17 0.20 -11.27
CA ALA A 24 1.22 -0.63 -11.86
C ALA A 24 2.62 -0.31 -11.33
N THR A 25 2.78 0.75 -10.52
CA THR A 25 4.07 1.13 -9.95
C THR A 25 4.51 0.07 -8.94
N VAL A 26 5.76 -0.37 -9.10
CA VAL A 26 6.42 -1.33 -8.21
C VAL A 26 6.71 -0.64 -6.90
N LEU A 27 6.24 -1.23 -5.79
CA LEU A 27 6.43 -0.67 -4.46
C LEU A 27 7.92 -0.51 -4.15
N ASN A 28 8.73 -1.49 -4.55
CA ASN A 28 10.17 -1.50 -4.37
C ASN A 28 10.93 -0.45 -5.21
N ASP A 29 10.25 0.26 -6.10
CA ASP A 29 10.80 1.38 -6.88
C ASP A 29 10.49 2.73 -6.23
N LEU A 30 9.60 2.75 -5.22
CA LEU A 30 9.30 3.96 -4.45
C LEU A 30 10.42 4.22 -3.45
N ASP A 31 10.93 5.45 -3.42
CA ASP A 31 11.97 5.85 -2.47
C ASP A 31 11.50 5.66 -1.02
N GLY A 32 10.20 5.84 -0.77
CA GLY A 32 9.62 5.64 0.54
C GLY A 32 9.47 4.18 1.00
N TRP A 33 9.67 3.19 0.12
CA TRP A 33 9.41 1.76 0.41
C TRP A 33 10.52 1.06 1.19
N ASP A 34 10.95 1.69 2.27
CA ASP A 34 11.91 1.14 3.22
C ASP A 34 11.23 0.34 4.35
N SER A 35 12.01 -0.10 5.33
CA SER A 35 11.49 -0.74 6.55
C SER A 35 10.43 0.12 7.26
N LEU A 36 10.59 1.44 7.27
CA LEU A 36 9.60 2.37 7.83
C LEU A 36 8.36 2.49 6.93
N GLY A 37 8.53 2.64 5.61
CA GLY A 37 7.40 2.71 4.69
C GLY A 37 6.51 1.48 4.76
N ARG A 38 7.11 0.28 4.82
CA ARG A 38 6.38 -0.97 5.03
C ARG A 38 5.56 -0.97 6.32
N LEU A 39 6.13 -0.47 7.41
CA LEU A 39 5.44 -0.31 8.69
C LEU A 39 4.30 0.71 8.60
N SER A 40 4.53 1.88 7.99
CA SER A 40 3.52 2.92 7.78
C SER A 40 2.31 2.38 7.03
N ILE A 41 2.55 1.56 6.00
CA ILE A 41 1.49 0.93 5.21
C ILE A 41 0.74 -0.09 6.04
N VAL A 42 1.42 -0.97 6.78
CA VAL A 42 0.75 -1.93 7.66
C VAL A 42 -0.11 -1.23 8.72
N VAL A 43 0.41 -0.16 9.33
CA VAL A 43 -0.34 0.65 10.31
C VAL A 43 -1.54 1.33 9.66
N MET A 44 -1.36 1.92 8.47
CA MET A 44 -2.47 2.53 7.72
C MET A 44 -3.55 1.50 7.39
N LEU A 45 -3.18 0.30 6.95
CA LEU A 45 -4.12 -0.78 6.68
C LEU A 45 -4.86 -1.25 7.93
N HIS A 46 -4.16 -1.33 9.05
CA HIS A 46 -4.73 -1.70 10.33
C HIS A 46 -5.67 -0.61 10.90
N ASP A 47 -5.32 0.66 10.77
CA ASP A 47 -6.12 1.76 11.32
C ASP A 47 -7.35 2.08 10.45
N GLU A 48 -7.19 2.08 9.12
CA GLU A 48 -8.27 2.41 8.18
C GLU A 48 -9.21 1.24 7.90
N PHE A 49 -8.68 0.02 7.86
CA PHE A 49 -9.41 -1.17 7.42
C PHE A 49 -9.45 -2.29 8.45
N TYR A 50 -8.89 -2.09 9.65
CA TYR A 50 -8.75 -3.13 10.69
C TYR A 50 -8.09 -4.41 10.15
N LEU A 51 -7.22 -4.23 9.14
CA LEU A 51 -6.56 -5.30 8.41
C LEU A 51 -5.14 -5.50 8.91
N THR A 52 -4.91 -6.64 9.56
CA THR A 52 -3.57 -7.06 9.95
C THR A 52 -2.91 -7.78 8.78
N VAL A 53 -1.93 -7.12 8.16
CA VAL A 53 -1.16 -7.70 7.05
C VAL A 53 0.21 -8.13 7.56
N ASP A 54 0.51 -9.43 7.45
CA ASP A 54 1.83 -9.96 7.76
C ASP A 54 2.89 -9.50 6.76
N THR A 55 4.14 -9.43 7.21
CA THR A 55 5.30 -9.13 6.36
C THR A 55 5.45 -10.08 5.18
N LYS A 56 4.97 -11.33 5.29
CA LYS A 56 4.95 -12.28 4.17
C LYS A 56 3.96 -11.86 3.08
N THR A 57 2.76 -11.47 3.48
CA THR A 57 1.71 -10.99 2.57
C THR A 57 2.13 -9.68 1.93
N LEU A 58 2.69 -8.76 2.72
CA LEU A 58 3.21 -7.49 2.21
C LEU A 58 4.34 -7.68 1.19
N ARG A 59 5.21 -8.69 1.39
CA ARG A 59 6.25 -9.05 0.41
C ARG A 59 5.71 -9.74 -0.84
N ALA A 60 4.53 -10.35 -0.76
CA ALA A 60 3.89 -10.94 -1.93
C ALA A 60 3.26 -9.87 -2.83
N CYS A 61 2.98 -8.67 -2.29
CA CYS A 61 2.57 -7.52 -3.08
C CYS A 61 3.79 -6.88 -3.74
N GLU A 62 3.85 -6.91 -5.07
CA GLU A 62 4.91 -6.25 -5.83
C GLU A 62 4.52 -4.82 -6.22
N THR A 63 3.23 -4.58 -6.48
CA THR A 63 2.72 -3.29 -6.95
C THR A 63 1.71 -2.68 -5.99
N ILE A 64 1.44 -1.37 -6.15
CA ILE A 64 0.38 -0.69 -5.40
C ILE A 64 -1.00 -1.32 -5.69
N GLY A 65 -1.21 -1.81 -6.92
CA GLY A 65 -2.40 -2.54 -7.32
C GLY A 65 -2.61 -3.81 -6.51
N ASP A 66 -1.55 -4.59 -6.27
CA ASP A 66 -1.63 -5.80 -5.44
C ASP A 66 -2.04 -5.48 -4.00
N LEU A 67 -1.53 -4.40 -3.41
CA LEU A 67 -1.95 -3.95 -2.09
C LEU A 67 -3.44 -3.58 -2.08
N LEU A 68 -3.91 -2.85 -3.08
CA LEU A 68 -5.32 -2.47 -3.17
C LEU A 68 -6.22 -3.70 -3.33
N ASP A 69 -5.81 -4.66 -4.15
CA ASP A 69 -6.56 -5.89 -4.41
C ASP A 69 -6.60 -6.77 -3.16
N LEU A 70 -5.50 -6.86 -2.42
CA LEU A 70 -5.42 -7.53 -1.12
C LEU A 70 -6.46 -6.95 -0.14
N VAL A 71 -6.50 -5.63 -0.02
CA VAL A 71 -7.44 -4.93 0.87
C VAL A 71 -8.87 -5.17 0.44
N ARG A 72 -9.17 -5.08 -0.86
CA ARG A 72 -10.51 -5.36 -1.40
C ARG A 72 -10.95 -6.80 -1.12
N THR A 73 -10.10 -7.76 -1.44
CA THR A 73 -10.37 -9.19 -1.21
C THR A 73 -10.64 -9.49 0.25
N LYS A 74 -9.93 -8.81 1.17
CA LYS A 74 -10.09 -9.00 2.60
C LYS A 74 -11.28 -8.26 3.22
N LEU A 75 -11.73 -7.16 2.62
CA LEU A 75 -12.91 -6.42 3.06
C LEU A 75 -14.22 -7.02 2.56
N ASP A 76 -14.20 -7.75 1.44
CA ASP A 76 -15.38 -8.40 0.86
C ASP A 76 -15.72 -9.75 1.53
N ASN A 77 -14.82 -10.29 2.36
CA ASN A 77 -15.01 -11.51 3.17
C ASN A 77 -15.29 -11.20 4.64
#